data_AF-A0A843FLK4-F1
#
_entry.id   AF-A0A843FLK4-F1
#
_cell.length_a   1.000
_cell.length_b   1.000
_cell.length_c   1.000
_cell.angle_alpha   90.00
_cell.angle_beta   90.00
_cell.angle_gamma   90.00
#
_symmetry.space_group_name_H-M   'P 1'
#
loop_
_entity.id
_entity.type
_entity.pdbx_description
1 polymer ?
#
loop_
_entity_poly.entity_id
_entity_poly.type
_entity_poly.pdbx_seq_one_letter_code
_entity_poly.pdbx_strand_id
1 'polypeptide(L)' 'MVRISVIVPVYNCEDYLEESLGSILKQTFNDIEVICIDDGSTDDSLGN' A
#
# COMPACT_ATOMS: atom_id res chain seq x y z
N MET A 1 -11.56 12.89 11.32
CA MET A 1 -11.23 11.54 11.80
C MET A 1 -11.34 10.64 10.59
N VAL A 2 -10.30 9.89 10.26
CA VAL A 2 -10.36 8.92 9.17
C VAL A 2 -11.36 7.83 9.53
N ARG A 3 -12.15 7.35 8.56
CA ARG A 3 -13.20 6.34 8.80
C ARG A 3 -12.72 4.91 8.59
N ILE A 4 -11.74 4.69 7.72
CA ILE A 4 -11.15 3.37 7.45
C ILE A 4 -9.63 3.49 7.34
N SER A 5 -8.92 2.63 8.06
CA SER A 5 -7.47 2.47 7.92
C SER A 5 -7.18 1.17 7.13
N VAL A 6 -6.48 1.29 6.02
CA VAL A 6 -6.04 0.15 5.19
C VAL A 6 -4.56 -0.11 5.50
N ILE A 7 -4.29 -1.21 6.19
CA ILE A 7 -2.94 -1.63 6.54
C ILE A 7 -2.41 -2.56 5.43
N VAL A 8 -1.26 -2.23 4.86
CA VAL A 8 -0.62 -2.97 3.76
C VAL A 8 0.78 -3.41 4.20
N PRO A 9 0.97 -4.66 4.66
CA PRO A 9 2.30 -5.23 4.81
C PRO A 9 2.99 -5.34 3.44
N VAL A 10 4.25 -4.92 3.37
CA VAL A 10 5.08 -4.91 2.16
C VAL A 10 6.30 -5.78 2.44
N TYR A 11 6.48 -6.83 1.64
CA TYR A 11 7.68 -7.66 1.67
C TYR A 11 7.90 -8.29 0.30
N ASN A 12 8.93 -7.84 -0.40
CA ASN A 12 9.33 -8.32 -1.72
C ASN A 12 8.17 -8.46 -2.72
N CYS A 13 7.43 -7.37 -2.97
CA CYS A 13 6.26 -7.34 -3.84
C CYS A 13 6.34 -6.27 -4.94
N GLU A 14 7.53 -5.99 -5.47
CA GLU A 14 7.79 -5.00 -6.52
C GLU A 14 6.83 -5.12 -7.72
N ASP A 15 6.50 -6.36 -8.13
CA ASP A 15 5.64 -6.63 -9.28
C ASP A 15 4.17 -6.22 -9.09
N TYR A 16 3.71 -6.04 -7.84
CA TYR A 16 2.28 -5.94 -7.51
C TYR A 16 1.92 -4.73 -6.64
N LEU A 17 2.90 -4.10 -5.99
CA LEU A 17 2.63 -3.05 -5.02
C LEU A 17 1.96 -1.84 -5.67
N GLU A 18 2.40 -1.43 -6.86
CA GLU A 18 1.82 -0.29 -7.57
C GLU A 18 0.35 -0.53 -7.92
N GLU A 19 0.01 -1.70 -8.50
CA GLU A 19 -1.38 -2.04 -8.85
C GLU A 19 -2.26 -2.08 -7.59
N SER A 20 -1.75 -2.68 -6.51
CA SER A 20 -2.46 -2.83 -5.25
C SER A 20 -2.79 -1.47 -4.61
N LEU A 21 -1.78 -0.59 -4.50
CA LEU A 21 -1.98 0.77 -3.98
C LEU A 21 -2.88 1.59 -4.91
N GLY A 22 -2.70 1.46 -6.23
CA GLY A 22 -3.55 2.10 -7.23
C GLY A 22 -5.02 1.69 -7.11
N SER A 23 -5.31 0.44 -6.78
CA SER A 23 -6.67 -0.07 -6.54
C SER A 23 -7.30 0.52 -5.27
N ILE A 24 -6.51 0.65 -4.20
CA ILE A 24 -6.95 1.27 -2.93
C ILE A 24 -7.22 2.76 -3.13
N LEU A 25 -6.38 3.47 -3.87
CA LEU A 25 -6.53 4.90 -4.11
C LEU A 25 -7.70 5.24 -5.05
N LYS A 26 -8.20 4.27 -5.84
CA LYS A 26 -9.33 4.43 -6.76
C LYS A 26 -10.69 4.05 -6.16
N GLN A 27 -10.77 3.75 -4.86
CA GLN A 27 -12.04 3.42 -4.21
C GLN A 27 -13.03 4.59 -4.30
N THR A 28 -14.32 4.29 -4.42
CA THR A 28 -15.38 5.31 -4.42
C THR A 28 -15.58 5.96 -3.05
N PHE A 29 -15.07 5.31 -1.99
CA PHE A 29 -15.03 5.83 -0.62
C PHE A 29 -13.66 6.46 -0.35
N ASN A 30 -13.63 7.76 -0.08
CA ASN A 30 -12.38 8.56 -0.04
C ASN A 30 -11.85 8.87 1.37
N ASP A 31 -12.60 8.56 2.42
CA ASP A 31 -12.20 8.87 3.81
C ASP A 31 -11.36 7.73 4.40
N ILE A 32 -10.25 7.46 3.72
CA ILE A 32 -9.32 6.36 3.98
C ILE A 32 -7.92 6.89 4.30
N GLU A 33 -7.20 6.19 5.17
CA GLU A 33 -5.75 6.29 5.31
C GLU A 33 -5.13 4.95 4.92
N VAL A 34 -3.99 5.00 4.23
CA VAL A 34 -3.25 3.81 3.80
C VAL A 34 -1.93 3.81 4.54
N ILE A 35 -1.66 2.72 5.28
CA ILE A 35 -0.46 2.55 6.10
C ILE A 35 0.31 1.36 5.55
N CYS A 36 1.40 1.64 4.82
CA CYS A 36 2.31 0.62 4.34
C CYS A 36 3.35 0.29 5.42
N ILE A 37 3.56 -0.99 5.71
CA ILE A 37 4.54 -1.47 6.68
C ILE A 37 5.51 -2.38 5.94
N ASP A 38 6.71 -1.89 5.68
CA ASP A 38 7.78 -2.69 5.11
C ASP A 38 8.36 -3.66 6.15
N ASP A 39 8.40 -4.95 5.81
CA ASP A 39 8.95 -6.05 6.63
C ASP A 39 10.38 -6.39 6.19
N GLY A 40 11.16 -5.38 5.78
CA GLY A 40 12.54 -5.54 5.35
C GLY A 40 12.69 -6.05 3.93
N SER A 41 11.96 -5.46 2.98
CA SER A 41 12.08 -5.78 1.56
C SER A 41 13.51 -5.56 1.06
N THR A 42 13.96 -6.47 0.21
CA THR A 42 15.28 -6.45 -0.46
C THR A 42 15.19 -6.26 -1.97
N ASP A 43 13.97 -6.16 -2.50
CA ASP A 43 13.67 -5.89 -3.90
C ASP A 43 13.33 -4.40 -4.11
N ASP A 44 12.83 -4.03 -5.30
CA ASP A 44 12.49 -2.65 -5.66
C ASP A 44 11.07 -2.24 -5.20
N SER A 45 10.49 -2.91 -4.18
CA SER A 45 9.18 -2.54 -3.64
C SER A 45 9.12 -1.07 -3.17
N LEU A 46 10.26 -0.46 -2.83
CA LEU A 46 10.33 0.92 -2.30
C LEU A 46 10.97 1.93 -3.26
N GLY A 47 11.39 1.54 -4.47
CA GLY A 47 12.05 2.43 -5.44
C GLY A 47 13.54 2.67 -5.16
N ASN A 48 14.27 1.66 -4.68
CA ASN A 48 15.65 1.74 -4.15
C ASN A 48 16.71 1.25 -5.14
#